data_AF-A0A820U157-F1
#
_entry.id   AF-A0A820U157-F1
#
_cell.length_a   1.000
_cell.length_b   1.000
_cell.length_c   1.000
_cell.angle_alpha   90.00
_cell.angle_beta   90.00
_cell.angle_gamma   90.00
#
_symmetry.space_group_name_H-M   'P 1'
#
loop_
_entity.id
_entity.type
_entity.pdbx_description
1 polymer ?
#
loop_
_entity_poly.entity_id
_entity_poly.type
_entity_poly.pdbx_seq_one_letter_code
_entity_poly.pdbx_strand_id
1 'polypeptide(L)'
;IDLRASSLNSNDCFVLFTSQCVYIWCGKGSTGDEREMSKVVASSKSKEPIMVFEGQEKDEFWSHFPSGKEPYASDKRLGEHQSALNNMNDHPARLYEVSNASGRTTAIEIPNFTQADLDEDDVMLLDAWTSIFLWIGKNSNKTEMKDAERIAYDYLRTDPSNRDSDTPIIKTKQNYEPIHFTGFFGPWDRNYWTTKSSYEATKSMLHATNRSEIYAELIKEKPKQNILNRTTVTKYSYELLLKPADELPEDVNPELREIHLNDEEFFQRFKMTYAEYTSKPVWRQKELKKMAKLF
;
A
#
# COMPACT_ATOMS: atom_id res chain seq x y z
N ILE A 1 -18.16 -13.29 -24.48
CA ILE A 1 -17.12 -13.34 -25.53
C ILE A 1 -17.84 -13.50 -26.86
N ASP A 2 -17.49 -12.70 -27.86
CA ASP A 2 -18.11 -12.77 -29.18
C ASP A 2 -17.77 -14.10 -29.87
N LEU A 3 -18.75 -14.68 -30.56
CA LEU A 3 -18.57 -15.91 -31.34
C LEU A 3 -17.81 -15.60 -32.64
N ARG A 4 -16.52 -15.32 -32.51
CA ARG A 4 -15.56 -15.06 -33.59
C ARG A 4 -14.25 -15.78 -33.32
N ALA A 5 -13.54 -16.18 -34.37
CA ALA A 5 -12.26 -16.86 -34.21
C ALA A 5 -11.20 -15.91 -33.63
N SER A 6 -11.32 -14.60 -33.90
CA SER A 6 -10.45 -13.56 -33.32
C SER A 6 -10.55 -13.43 -31.80
N SER A 7 -11.60 -13.98 -31.18
CA SER A 7 -11.78 -13.98 -29.73
C SER A 7 -10.97 -15.07 -29.01
N LEU A 8 -10.36 -16.00 -29.75
CA LEU A 8 -9.48 -17.03 -29.17
C LEU A 8 -8.20 -16.40 -28.65
N ASN A 9 -7.57 -17.08 -27.70
CA ASN A 9 -6.29 -16.68 -27.11
C ASN A 9 -5.43 -17.92 -26.86
N SER A 10 -4.24 -17.98 -27.44
CA SER A 10 -3.31 -19.11 -27.30
C SER A 10 -2.94 -19.42 -25.86
N ASN A 11 -3.18 -18.52 -24.91
CA ASN A 11 -2.87 -18.71 -23.50
C ASN A 11 -4.01 -19.35 -22.68
N ASP A 12 -5.22 -19.49 -23.24
CA ASP A 12 -6.40 -19.94 -22.50
C ASP A 12 -7.07 -21.17 -23.14
N CYS A 13 -8.09 -21.71 -22.48
CA CYS A 13 -9.01 -22.69 -23.05
C CYS A 13 -10.39 -22.08 -23.33
N PHE A 14 -11.01 -22.48 -24.44
CA PHE A 14 -12.32 -22.00 -24.86
C PHE A 14 -13.29 -23.16 -25.06
N VAL A 15 -14.51 -23.00 -24.58
CA VAL A 15 -15.59 -23.98 -24.78
C VAL A 15 -16.57 -23.44 -25.81
N LEU A 16 -16.66 -24.12 -26.95
CA LEU A 16 -17.58 -23.79 -28.03
C LEU A 16 -18.77 -24.75 -28.00
N PHE A 17 -19.94 -24.21 -27.64
CA PHE A 17 -21.20 -24.95 -27.68
C PHE A 17 -21.85 -24.79 -29.05
N THR A 18 -21.97 -25.90 -29.79
CA THR A 18 -22.72 -25.94 -31.05
C THR A 18 -24.04 -26.69 -30.86
N SER A 19 -24.88 -26.75 -31.89
CA SER A 19 -26.12 -27.53 -31.86
C SER A 19 -25.88 -29.05 -31.88
N GLN A 20 -24.71 -29.50 -32.32
CA GLN A 20 -24.41 -30.92 -32.55
C GLN A 20 -23.46 -31.50 -31.51
N CYS A 21 -22.45 -30.73 -31.12
CA CYS A 21 -21.43 -31.16 -30.16
C CYS A 21 -20.81 -29.96 -29.40
N VAL A 22 -19.97 -30.27 -28.43
CA VAL A 22 -19.22 -29.27 -27.66
C VAL A 22 -17.75 -29.46 -27.95
N TYR A 23 -17.07 -28.40 -28.38
CA TYR A 23 -15.62 -28.39 -28.54
C TYR A 23 -14.96 -27.72 -27.35
N ILE A 24 -13.82 -28.25 -26.94
CA ILE A 24 -12.88 -27.59 -26.03
C ILE A 24 -11.63 -27.29 -26.84
N TRP A 25 -11.44 -26.01 -27.17
CA TRP A 25 -10.21 -25.55 -27.82
C TRP A 25 -9.18 -25.21 -26.75
N CYS A 26 -7.99 -25.78 -26.85
CA CYS A 26 -6.89 -25.60 -25.91
C CYS A 26 -5.74 -24.87 -26.57
N GLY A 27 -5.52 -23.61 -26.16
CA GLY A 27 -4.36 -22.84 -26.57
C GLY A 27 -3.04 -23.51 -26.15
N LYS A 28 -1.97 -23.27 -26.89
CA LYS A 28 -0.62 -23.80 -26.62
C LYS A 28 -0.07 -23.38 -25.25
N GLY A 29 -0.44 -22.20 -24.77
CA GLY A 29 -0.09 -21.65 -23.48
C GLY A 29 -1.06 -21.98 -22.35
N SER A 30 -2.19 -22.64 -22.64
CA SER A 30 -3.17 -23.04 -21.63
C SER A 30 -2.60 -24.00 -20.59
N THR A 31 -3.01 -23.79 -19.34
CA THR A 31 -2.60 -24.58 -18.17
C THR A 31 -3.43 -25.87 -18.04
N GLY A 32 -2.94 -26.81 -17.22
CA GLY A 32 -3.68 -28.03 -16.89
C GLY A 32 -5.00 -27.75 -16.18
N ASP A 33 -5.02 -26.76 -15.28
CA ASP A 33 -6.19 -26.39 -14.49
C ASP A 33 -7.31 -25.80 -15.37
N GLU A 34 -6.96 -24.94 -16.34
CA GLU A 34 -7.93 -24.39 -17.30
C GLU A 34 -8.55 -25.47 -18.19
N ARG A 35 -7.75 -26.48 -18.59
CA ARG A 35 -8.25 -27.61 -19.37
C ARG A 35 -9.23 -28.44 -18.57
N GLU A 36 -8.96 -28.67 -17.29
CA GLU A 36 -9.85 -29.43 -16.42
C GLU A 36 -11.14 -28.63 -16.13
N MET A 37 -11.02 -27.34 -15.84
CA MET A 37 -12.18 -26.45 -15.69
C MET A 37 -13.03 -26.41 -16.96
N SER A 38 -12.41 -26.39 -18.14
CA SER A 38 -13.13 -26.41 -19.42
C SER A 38 -13.94 -27.69 -19.63
N LYS A 39 -13.46 -28.85 -19.16
CA LYS A 39 -14.24 -30.09 -19.16
C LYS A 39 -15.44 -30.00 -18.23
N VAL A 40 -15.27 -29.41 -17.04
CA VAL A 40 -16.37 -29.17 -16.10
C VAL A 40 -17.44 -28.28 -16.74
N VAL A 41 -17.05 -27.19 -17.40
CA VAL A 41 -17.99 -26.30 -18.11
C VAL A 41 -18.68 -27.03 -19.26
N ALA A 42 -17.95 -27.80 -20.06
CA ALA A 42 -18.51 -28.58 -21.16
C ALA A 42 -19.48 -29.68 -20.70
N SER A 43 -19.25 -30.27 -19.52
CA SER A 43 -20.07 -31.33 -18.95
C SER A 43 -21.54 -30.95 -18.74
N SER A 44 -21.82 -29.64 -18.68
CA SER A 44 -23.20 -29.12 -18.61
C SER A 44 -24.04 -29.45 -19.84
N LYS A 45 -23.42 -29.68 -21.02
CA LYS A 45 -24.12 -29.96 -22.28
C LYS A 45 -23.62 -31.19 -23.03
N SER A 46 -22.41 -31.68 -22.76
CA SER A 46 -21.90 -32.93 -23.35
C SER A 46 -21.06 -33.69 -22.34
N LYS A 47 -21.29 -35.00 -22.22
CA LYS A 47 -20.45 -35.89 -21.41
C LYS A 47 -19.09 -36.18 -22.07
N GLU A 48 -19.01 -36.04 -23.39
CA GLU A 48 -17.83 -36.33 -24.20
C GLU A 48 -17.56 -35.14 -25.12
N PRO A 49 -16.93 -34.06 -24.63
CA PRO A 49 -16.55 -32.93 -25.46
C PRO A 49 -15.37 -33.27 -26.39
N ILE A 50 -15.36 -32.67 -27.57
CA ILE A 50 -14.31 -32.84 -28.56
C ILE A 50 -13.14 -31.93 -28.22
N MET A 51 -12.00 -32.52 -27.86
CA MET A 51 -10.76 -31.79 -27.61
C MET A 51 -10.14 -31.32 -28.92
N VAL A 52 -9.80 -30.04 -28.99
CA VAL A 52 -9.14 -29.40 -30.12
C VAL A 52 -7.91 -28.67 -29.60
N PHE A 53 -6.71 -29.06 -30.04
CA PHE A 53 -5.49 -28.38 -29.64
C PHE A 53 -5.10 -27.33 -30.68
N GLU A 54 -4.62 -26.18 -30.22
CA GLU A 54 -4.19 -25.10 -31.10
C GLU A 54 -3.12 -25.58 -32.10
N GLY A 55 -3.38 -25.34 -33.39
CA GLY A 55 -2.59 -25.82 -34.52
C GLY A 55 -3.00 -27.21 -35.04
N GLN A 56 -3.95 -27.88 -34.40
CA GLN A 56 -4.53 -29.16 -34.83
C GLN A 56 -6.05 -29.05 -35.12
N GLU A 57 -6.54 -27.83 -35.33
CA GLU A 57 -7.95 -27.59 -35.62
C GLU A 57 -8.31 -28.07 -37.03
N LYS A 58 -9.39 -28.84 -37.13
CA LYS A 58 -9.96 -29.24 -38.42
C LYS A 58 -10.83 -28.13 -39.00
N ASP A 59 -11.04 -28.13 -40.31
CA ASP A 59 -11.90 -27.14 -40.99
C ASP A 59 -13.33 -27.10 -40.44
N GLU A 60 -13.84 -28.25 -39.98
CA GLU A 60 -15.14 -28.36 -39.30
C GLU A 60 -15.23 -27.46 -38.06
N PHE A 61 -14.17 -27.38 -37.25
CA PHE A 61 -14.14 -26.49 -36.08
C PHE A 61 -14.27 -25.02 -36.51
N TRP A 62 -13.54 -24.60 -37.54
CA TRP A 62 -13.58 -23.24 -38.06
C TRP A 62 -14.93 -22.89 -38.70
N SER A 63 -15.64 -23.87 -39.26
CA SER A 63 -16.94 -23.67 -39.90
C SER A 63 -18.05 -23.21 -38.94
N HIS A 64 -17.86 -23.43 -37.63
CA HIS A 64 -18.80 -22.97 -36.60
C HIS A 64 -18.67 -21.48 -36.28
N PHE A 65 -17.63 -20.81 -36.77
CA PHE A 65 -17.46 -19.36 -36.63
C PHE A 65 -18.03 -18.65 -37.88
N PRO A 66 -18.83 -17.58 -37.74
CA PRO A 66 -19.44 -16.88 -38.88
C PRO A 66 -18.43 -16.38 -39.93
N SER A 67 -17.25 -15.95 -39.49
CA SER A 67 -16.16 -15.47 -40.36
C SER A 67 -15.12 -16.54 -40.70
N GLY A 68 -15.32 -17.79 -40.24
CA GLY A 68 -14.31 -18.83 -40.35
C GLY A 68 -13.07 -18.55 -39.50
N LYS A 69 -11.90 -18.97 -40.00
CA LYS A 69 -10.61 -18.79 -39.33
C LYS A 69 -10.12 -17.34 -39.46
N GLU A 70 -9.85 -16.70 -38.34
CA GLU A 70 -9.32 -15.34 -38.25
C GLU A 70 -8.01 -15.34 -37.44
N PRO A 71 -7.14 -14.33 -37.58
CA PRO A 71 -6.04 -14.11 -36.66
C PRO A 71 -6.58 -13.86 -35.24
N TYR A 72 -5.88 -14.41 -34.24
CA TYR A 72 -6.23 -14.31 -32.82
C TYR A 72 -5.00 -14.06 -31.97
N ALA A 73 -5.20 -13.68 -30.71
CA ALA A 73 -4.12 -13.37 -29.78
C ALA A 73 -3.27 -14.62 -29.52
N SER A 74 -1.99 -14.59 -29.92
CA SER A 74 -1.10 -15.76 -29.86
C SER A 74 0.27 -15.49 -29.25
N ASP A 75 0.49 -14.27 -28.76
CA ASP A 75 1.70 -13.93 -28.04
C ASP A 75 1.79 -14.76 -26.76
N LYS A 76 2.98 -15.33 -26.51
CA LYS A 76 3.24 -16.07 -25.28
C LYS A 76 3.01 -15.12 -24.11
N ARG A 77 2.10 -15.50 -23.20
CA ARG A 77 2.03 -14.91 -21.87
C ARG A 77 3.41 -15.03 -21.27
N LEU A 78 4.14 -13.91 -21.15
CA LEU A 78 5.28 -13.81 -20.26
C LEU A 78 4.74 -14.30 -18.92
N GLY A 79 5.18 -15.48 -18.49
CA GLY A 79 4.48 -16.26 -17.46
C GLY A 79 4.09 -15.38 -16.29
N GLU A 80 2.92 -15.62 -15.70
CA GLU A 80 2.33 -14.78 -14.64
C GLU A 80 3.34 -14.41 -13.53
N HIS A 81 4.33 -15.27 -13.27
CA HIS A 81 5.47 -15.00 -12.39
C HIS A 81 6.44 -13.92 -12.90
N GLN A 82 6.83 -13.97 -14.18
CA GLN A 82 7.71 -12.98 -14.79
C GLN A 82 6.98 -11.64 -14.99
N SER A 83 5.69 -11.65 -15.36
CA SER A 83 4.89 -10.43 -15.44
C SER A 83 4.64 -9.82 -14.05
N ALA A 84 4.38 -10.61 -13.00
CA ALA A 84 4.24 -10.08 -11.65
C ALA A 84 5.56 -9.47 -11.12
N LEU A 85 6.70 -10.09 -11.39
CA LEU A 85 8.02 -9.56 -11.01
C LEU A 85 8.42 -8.32 -11.83
N ASN A 86 8.11 -8.28 -13.13
CA ASN A 86 8.35 -7.12 -13.97
C ASN A 86 7.38 -5.97 -13.65
N ASN A 87 6.10 -6.26 -13.39
CA ASN A 87 5.09 -5.29 -12.98
C ASN A 87 5.46 -4.62 -11.65
N MET A 88 6.08 -5.33 -10.69
CA MET A 88 6.53 -4.73 -9.44
C MET A 88 7.62 -3.65 -9.63
N ASN A 89 8.45 -3.77 -10.68
CA ASN A 89 9.52 -2.81 -10.96
C ASN A 89 9.06 -1.66 -11.86
N ASP A 90 8.19 -1.92 -12.84
CA ASP A 90 7.68 -0.88 -13.75
C ASP A 90 6.47 -0.12 -13.15
N HIS A 91 5.69 -0.79 -12.30
CA HIS A 91 4.48 -0.27 -11.67
C HIS A 91 4.45 -0.65 -10.17
N PRO A 92 5.26 0.02 -9.33
CA PRO A 92 5.30 -0.26 -7.90
C PRO A 92 3.94 0.02 -7.25
N ALA A 93 3.63 -0.73 -6.20
CA ALA A 93 2.39 -0.54 -5.46
C ALA A 93 2.34 0.85 -4.80
N ARG A 94 1.17 1.49 -4.81
CA ARG A 94 0.97 2.84 -4.27
C ARG A 94 -0.19 2.85 -3.28
N LEU A 95 0.06 3.36 -2.08
CA LEU A 95 -0.96 3.48 -1.04
C LEU A 95 -1.43 4.92 -0.93
N TYR A 96 -2.73 5.11 -0.75
CA TYR A 96 -3.34 6.40 -0.47
C TYR A 96 -4.28 6.29 0.73
N GLU A 97 -4.30 7.33 1.54
CA GLU A 97 -5.28 7.53 2.61
C GLU A 97 -6.43 8.37 2.06
N VAL A 98 -7.66 7.86 2.17
CA VAL A 98 -8.89 8.57 1.80
C VAL A 98 -9.63 8.95 3.08
N SER A 99 -9.54 10.22 3.45
CA SER A 99 -10.13 10.78 4.66
C SER A 99 -10.99 11.99 4.38
N ASN A 100 -12.05 12.19 5.17
CA ASN A 100 -12.87 13.41 5.16
C ASN A 100 -12.70 14.30 6.39
N ALA A 101 -11.74 13.99 7.28
CA ALA A 101 -11.54 14.68 8.56
C ALA A 101 -11.34 16.20 8.43
N SER A 102 -10.84 16.67 7.28
CA SER A 102 -10.69 18.10 6.96
C SER A 102 -12.00 18.83 6.58
N GLY A 103 -13.13 18.12 6.58
CA GLY A 103 -14.44 18.60 6.10
C GLY A 103 -14.66 18.41 4.60
N ARG A 104 -13.65 17.92 3.86
CA ARG A 104 -13.74 17.50 2.46
C ARG A 104 -12.96 16.20 2.29
N THR A 105 -13.47 15.32 1.44
CA THR A 105 -12.80 14.05 1.15
C THR A 105 -11.58 14.28 0.27
N THR A 106 -10.42 13.86 0.75
CA THR A 106 -9.12 13.96 0.05
C THR A 106 -8.44 12.61 0.01
N ALA A 107 -7.67 12.35 -1.05
CA ALA A 107 -6.81 11.20 -1.17
C ALA A 107 -5.34 11.65 -1.14
N ILE A 108 -4.55 11.17 -0.18
CA ILE A 108 -3.14 11.55 0.00
C ILE A 108 -2.26 10.31 -0.14
N GLU A 109 -1.22 10.37 -0.97
CA GLU A 109 -0.30 9.26 -1.17
C GLU A 109 0.65 9.07 0.03
N ILE A 110 0.81 7.82 0.46
CA ILE A 110 1.74 7.41 1.51
C ILE A 110 2.92 6.66 0.87
N PRO A 111 4.12 7.28 0.78
CA PRO A 111 5.29 6.62 0.25
C PRO A 111 5.89 5.63 1.25
N ASN A 112 6.51 4.55 0.76
CA ASN A 112 7.21 3.54 1.58
C ASN A 112 6.35 2.98 2.73
N PHE A 113 5.09 2.69 2.42
CA PHE A 113 4.08 2.28 3.40
C PHE A 113 4.38 0.90 4.02
N THR A 114 3.85 0.72 5.23
CA THR A 114 3.90 -0.48 6.06
C THR A 114 2.52 -0.76 6.65
N GLN A 115 2.35 -1.89 7.34
CA GLN A 115 1.08 -2.19 8.01
C GLN A 115 0.64 -1.09 9.01
N ALA A 116 1.58 -0.38 9.62
CA ALA A 116 1.30 0.66 10.60
C ALA A 116 0.64 1.91 9.98
N ASP A 117 0.75 2.08 8.66
CA ASP A 117 0.17 3.20 7.91
C ASP A 117 -1.29 2.96 7.51
N LEU A 118 -1.86 1.80 7.86
CA LEU A 118 -3.29 1.52 7.68
C LEU A 118 -4.08 2.11 8.86
N ASP A 119 -4.73 3.25 8.63
CA ASP A 119 -5.50 3.95 9.65
C ASP A 119 -6.90 3.33 9.86
N GLU A 120 -7.17 2.87 11.07
CA GLU A 120 -8.43 2.23 11.45
C GLU A 120 -9.64 3.18 11.33
N ASP A 121 -9.40 4.49 11.34
CA ASP A 121 -10.42 5.53 11.27
C ASP A 121 -10.76 5.95 9.83
N ASP A 122 -10.01 5.49 8.81
CA ASP A 122 -10.15 5.91 7.42
C ASP A 122 -10.22 4.73 6.42
N VAL A 123 -10.34 5.04 5.13
CA VAL A 123 -10.29 4.07 4.03
C VAL A 123 -8.98 4.23 3.27
N MET A 124 -8.26 3.12 3.07
CA MET A 124 -7.00 3.13 2.34
C MET A 124 -7.20 2.57 0.93
N LEU A 125 -6.65 3.23 -0.07
CA LEU A 125 -6.63 2.78 -1.46
C LEU A 125 -5.23 2.29 -1.80
N LEU A 126 -5.08 0.99 -2.08
CA LEU A 126 -3.84 0.40 -2.54
C LEU A 126 -3.95 0.05 -4.03
N ASP A 127 -3.22 0.76 -4.87
CA ASP A 127 -3.06 0.43 -6.27
C ASP A 127 -1.90 -0.56 -6.43
N ALA A 128 -2.23 -1.80 -6.79
CA ALA A 128 -1.30 -2.88 -7.03
C ALA A 128 -1.11 -3.19 -8.52
N TRP A 129 -1.46 -2.23 -9.40
CA TRP A 129 -1.48 -2.33 -10.86
C TRP A 129 -2.54 -3.31 -11.41
N THR A 130 -2.44 -4.59 -11.06
CA THR A 130 -3.37 -5.64 -11.52
C THR A 130 -4.72 -5.61 -10.80
N SER A 131 -4.76 -4.95 -9.64
CA SER A 131 -5.96 -4.78 -8.82
C SER A 131 -5.85 -3.49 -8.01
N ILE A 132 -6.97 -2.88 -7.68
CA ILE A 132 -7.05 -1.78 -6.71
C ILE A 132 -7.76 -2.32 -5.47
N PHE A 133 -7.16 -2.17 -4.29
CA PHE A 133 -7.79 -2.55 -3.03
C PHE A 133 -8.31 -1.32 -2.31
N LEU A 134 -9.53 -1.44 -1.78
CA LEU A 134 -10.09 -0.51 -0.81
C LEU A 134 -10.10 -1.20 0.54
N TRP A 135 -9.09 -0.90 1.37
CA TRP A 135 -9.03 -1.39 2.74
C TRP A 135 -9.86 -0.47 3.64
N ILE A 136 -10.82 -1.06 4.34
CA ILE A 136 -11.84 -0.35 5.12
C ILE A 136 -11.46 -0.48 6.59
N GLY A 137 -11.01 0.62 7.18
CA GLY A 137 -10.74 0.73 8.62
C GLY A 137 -12.00 0.46 9.44
N LYS A 138 -11.83 -0.16 10.60
CA LYS A 138 -12.93 -0.57 11.48
C LYS A 138 -13.84 0.59 11.90
N ASN A 139 -13.29 1.79 12.05
CA ASN A 139 -13.97 2.99 12.51
C ASN A 139 -14.28 3.98 11.36
N SER A 140 -13.89 3.65 10.13
CA SER A 140 -14.19 4.46 8.94
C SER A 140 -15.68 4.72 8.76
N ASN A 141 -16.01 5.91 8.26
CA ASN A 141 -17.40 6.30 8.10
C ASN A 141 -17.97 5.92 6.71
N LYS A 142 -19.30 5.83 6.62
CA LYS A 142 -19.99 5.42 5.38
C LYS A 142 -19.79 6.41 4.23
N THR A 143 -19.49 7.66 4.53
CA THR A 143 -19.26 8.70 3.53
C THR A 143 -17.89 8.51 2.90
N GLU A 144 -16.83 8.34 3.70
CA GLU A 144 -15.49 7.95 3.25
C GLU A 144 -15.52 6.70 2.39
N MET A 145 -16.23 5.64 2.81
CA MET A 145 -16.31 4.42 2.01
C MET A 145 -16.89 4.65 0.61
N LYS A 146 -17.96 5.45 0.50
CA LYS A 146 -18.57 5.78 -0.80
C LYS A 146 -17.69 6.67 -1.65
N ASP A 147 -17.05 7.65 -1.01
CA ASP A 147 -16.14 8.56 -1.70
C ASP A 147 -14.87 7.84 -2.17
N ALA A 148 -14.33 6.92 -1.37
CA ALA A 148 -13.19 6.08 -1.72
C ALA A 148 -13.50 5.18 -2.92
N GLU A 149 -14.71 4.59 -2.99
CA GLU A 149 -15.15 3.89 -4.20
C GLU A 149 -15.16 4.79 -5.42
N ARG A 150 -15.80 5.96 -5.32
CA ARG A 150 -15.87 6.92 -6.42
C ARG A 150 -14.46 7.35 -6.86
N ILE A 151 -13.59 7.66 -5.91
CA ILE A 151 -12.18 8.02 -6.15
C ILE A 151 -11.45 6.89 -6.86
N ALA A 152 -11.64 5.62 -6.46
CA ALA A 152 -11.00 4.48 -7.12
C ALA A 152 -11.45 4.32 -8.57
N TYR A 153 -12.76 4.45 -8.86
CA TYR A 153 -13.26 4.42 -10.23
C TYR A 153 -12.76 5.62 -11.06
N ASP A 154 -12.73 6.81 -10.49
CA ASP A 154 -12.22 8.01 -11.16
C ASP A 154 -10.71 7.89 -11.44
N TYR A 155 -9.95 7.37 -10.48
CA TYR A 155 -8.52 7.08 -10.59
C TYR A 155 -8.22 6.03 -11.67
N LEU A 156 -9.03 4.96 -11.75
CA LEU A 156 -8.93 3.95 -12.80
C LEU A 156 -9.20 4.54 -14.19
N ARG A 157 -10.27 5.32 -14.31
CA ARG A 157 -10.70 5.92 -15.58
C ARG A 157 -9.75 7.00 -16.11
N THR A 158 -9.03 7.68 -15.22
CA THR A 158 -8.12 8.80 -15.58
C THR A 158 -6.66 8.40 -15.65
N ASP A 159 -6.35 7.12 -15.46
CA ASP A 159 -4.97 6.62 -15.50
C ASP A 159 -4.39 6.75 -16.93
N PRO A 160 -3.27 7.48 -17.11
CA PRO A 160 -2.63 7.64 -18.42
C PRO A 160 -1.85 6.39 -18.89
N SER A 161 -1.70 5.37 -18.05
CA SER A 161 -0.79 4.24 -18.25
C SER A 161 -1.35 3.13 -19.15
N ASN A 162 -2.48 3.37 -19.83
CA ASN A 162 -3.20 2.39 -20.66
C ASN A 162 -3.51 1.06 -19.94
N ARG A 163 -3.66 1.08 -18.61
CA ARG A 163 -4.12 -0.10 -17.88
C ARG A 163 -5.57 -0.44 -18.22
N ASP A 164 -5.94 -1.69 -18.01
CA ASP A 164 -7.30 -2.18 -18.29
C ASP A 164 -8.32 -1.40 -17.44
N SER A 165 -9.34 -0.81 -18.07
CA SER A 165 -10.42 -0.11 -17.38
C SER A 165 -11.29 -1.04 -16.53
N ASP A 166 -11.23 -2.34 -16.78
CA ASP A 166 -11.93 -3.37 -16.02
C ASP A 166 -11.07 -3.94 -14.87
N THR A 167 -9.93 -3.31 -14.56
CA THR A 167 -9.09 -3.66 -13.40
C THR A 167 -9.96 -3.78 -12.13
N PRO A 168 -9.91 -4.92 -11.42
CA PRO A 168 -10.82 -5.17 -10.31
C PRO A 168 -10.56 -4.23 -9.13
N ILE A 169 -11.63 -3.62 -8.62
CA ILE A 169 -11.64 -2.88 -7.36
C ILE A 169 -12.17 -3.79 -6.25
N ILE A 170 -11.29 -4.19 -5.32
CA ILE A 170 -11.56 -5.20 -4.30
C ILE A 170 -11.67 -4.54 -2.92
N LYS A 171 -12.82 -4.67 -2.29
CA LYS A 171 -13.01 -4.19 -0.90
C LYS A 171 -12.49 -5.21 0.09
N THR A 172 -11.67 -4.74 1.00
CA THR A 172 -11.07 -5.53 2.08
C THR A 172 -11.41 -4.87 3.41
N LYS A 173 -11.78 -5.64 4.43
CA LYS A 173 -12.06 -5.10 5.76
C LYS A 173 -10.87 -5.37 6.68
N GLN A 174 -10.63 -4.46 7.61
CA GLN A 174 -9.65 -4.66 8.68
C GLN A 174 -9.85 -6.01 9.38
N ASN A 175 -8.77 -6.75 9.58
CA ASN A 175 -8.69 -8.13 10.11
C ASN A 175 -9.23 -9.25 9.20
N TYR A 176 -9.65 -8.93 7.98
CA TYR A 176 -10.11 -9.88 6.97
C TYR A 176 -9.33 -9.72 5.65
N GLU A 177 -8.07 -9.29 5.76
CA GLU A 177 -7.20 -9.06 4.63
C GLU A 177 -6.80 -10.37 3.93
N PRO A 178 -6.99 -10.48 2.61
CA PRO A 178 -6.52 -11.64 1.87
C PRO A 178 -5.00 -11.59 1.71
N ILE A 179 -4.38 -12.76 1.48
CA ILE A 179 -2.91 -12.90 1.31
C ILE A 179 -2.39 -12.02 0.17
N HIS A 180 -3.16 -11.87 -0.90
CA HIS A 180 -2.79 -11.03 -2.04
C HIS A 180 -2.84 -9.53 -1.74
N PHE A 181 -3.40 -9.10 -0.60
CA PHE A 181 -3.29 -7.72 -0.10
C PHE A 181 -2.10 -7.59 0.86
N THR A 182 -1.99 -8.47 1.85
CA THR A 182 -0.99 -8.33 2.91
C THR A 182 0.45 -8.46 2.40
N GLY A 183 0.65 -9.13 1.26
CA GLY A 183 1.96 -9.27 0.61
C GLY A 183 2.63 -7.96 0.19
N PHE A 184 1.88 -6.84 0.08
CA PHE A 184 2.44 -5.54 -0.33
C PHE A 184 3.11 -4.76 0.82
N PHE A 185 2.89 -5.15 2.07
CA PHE A 185 3.29 -4.37 3.26
C PHE A 185 4.55 -4.92 3.94
N GLY A 186 5.24 -5.87 3.32
CA GLY A 186 6.41 -6.55 3.92
C GLY A 186 6.00 -7.46 5.08
N PRO A 187 6.70 -7.43 6.23
CA PRO A 187 6.31 -8.19 7.41
C PRO A 187 4.90 -7.79 7.89
N TRP A 188 4.00 -8.77 7.95
CA TRP A 188 2.61 -8.55 8.36
C TRP A 188 2.31 -9.27 9.68
N ASP A 189 1.85 -8.54 10.69
CA ASP A 189 1.37 -9.09 11.95
C ASP A 189 -0.17 -9.16 11.96
N ARG A 190 -0.70 -10.39 11.95
CA ARG A 190 -2.15 -10.62 12.01
C ARG A 190 -2.80 -10.15 13.32
N ASN A 191 -2.00 -9.98 14.37
CA ASN A 191 -2.46 -9.54 15.68
C ASN A 191 -2.13 -8.06 15.93
N TYR A 192 -1.74 -7.30 14.90
CA TYR A 192 -1.33 -5.90 15.05
C TYR A 192 -2.38 -5.07 15.78
N TRP A 193 -3.62 -5.07 15.29
CA TRP A 193 -4.72 -4.27 15.85
C TRP A 193 -5.34 -4.86 17.11
N THR A 194 -5.15 -6.16 17.39
CA THR A 194 -5.62 -6.78 18.64
C THR A 194 -4.64 -6.56 19.79
N THR A 195 -3.34 -6.48 19.48
CA THR A 195 -2.26 -6.24 20.43
C THR A 195 -2.01 -4.75 20.68
N LYS A 196 -2.42 -3.90 19.72
CA LYS A 196 -2.44 -2.44 19.88
C LYS A 196 -3.33 -2.10 21.08
N SER A 197 -2.69 -1.78 22.19
CA SER A 197 -3.38 -1.25 23.37
C SER A 197 -4.17 -0.03 22.91
N SER A 198 -5.46 0.07 23.27
CA SER A 198 -6.25 1.24 22.89
C SER A 198 -5.52 2.51 23.33
N TYR A 199 -5.69 3.63 22.65
CA TYR A 199 -5.07 4.89 23.09
C TYR A 199 -5.35 5.16 24.57
N GLU A 200 -6.56 4.83 25.05
CA GLU A 200 -6.94 4.91 26.46
C GLU A 200 -6.24 3.88 27.35
N ALA A 201 -6.07 2.63 26.90
CA ALA A 201 -5.37 1.59 27.64
C ALA A 201 -3.87 1.90 27.72
N THR A 202 -3.27 2.39 26.63
CA THR A 202 -1.87 2.84 26.58
C THR A 202 -1.68 4.05 27.47
N LYS A 203 -2.59 5.03 27.40
CA LYS A 203 -2.61 6.20 28.29
C LYS A 203 -2.79 5.79 29.76
N SER A 204 -3.71 4.86 30.04
CA SER A 204 -3.97 4.35 31.40
C SER A 204 -2.79 3.56 31.93
N MET A 205 -2.14 2.71 31.12
CA MET A 205 -0.90 2.00 31.46
C MET A 205 0.26 3.00 31.68
N LEU A 206 0.40 4.03 30.86
CA LEU A 206 1.36 5.13 31.08
C LEU A 206 1.08 5.92 32.36
N HIS A 207 -0.18 5.97 32.82
CA HIS A 207 -0.57 6.60 34.08
C HIS A 207 -0.47 5.64 35.29
N ALA A 208 -0.67 4.34 35.08
CA ALA A 208 -0.72 3.30 36.14
C ALA A 208 0.64 2.67 36.41
N THR A 209 1.53 2.59 35.42
CA THR A 209 2.91 2.18 35.62
C THR A 209 3.70 3.35 36.18
N ASN A 210 4.31 3.15 37.34
CA ASN A 210 5.18 4.13 37.98
C ASN A 210 6.19 4.64 36.95
N ARG A 211 6.12 5.94 36.61
CA ARG A 211 6.99 6.58 35.60
C ARG A 211 8.47 6.23 35.77
N SER A 212 8.90 5.91 36.99
CA SER A 212 10.26 5.51 37.34
C SER A 212 10.72 4.17 36.77
N GLU A 213 9.83 3.19 36.55
CA GLU A 213 10.21 1.83 36.11
C GLU A 213 10.36 1.73 34.59
N ILE A 214 9.49 2.39 33.82
CA ILE A 214 9.63 2.48 32.35
C ILE A 214 10.91 3.24 31.97
N TYR A 215 11.27 4.29 32.72
CA TYR A 215 12.54 4.99 32.53
C TYR A 215 13.75 4.08 32.77
N ALA A 216 13.66 3.09 33.66
CA ALA A 216 14.75 2.15 33.94
C ALA A 216 14.88 1.04 32.87
N GLU A 217 13.77 0.60 32.27
CA GLU A 217 13.76 -0.41 31.20
C GLU A 217 14.27 0.16 29.86
N LEU A 218 13.88 1.41 29.53
CA LEU A 218 14.33 2.12 28.33
C LEU A 218 15.84 2.46 28.33
N ILE A 219 16.51 2.33 29.49
CA ILE A 219 17.96 2.53 29.64
C ILE A 219 18.76 1.25 29.32
N LYS A 220 18.13 0.07 29.27
CA LYS A 220 18.83 -1.22 29.12
C LYS A 220 19.14 -1.66 27.70
N GLU A 221 18.56 -1.05 26.67
CA GLU A 221 18.97 -1.30 25.28
C GLU A 221 19.52 -0.02 24.63
N LYS A 222 20.80 -0.05 24.23
CA LYS A 222 21.49 1.05 23.53
C LYS A 222 22.35 0.47 22.39
N PRO A 223 22.54 1.21 21.28
CA PRO A 223 23.65 2.17 21.26
C PRO A 223 23.33 3.55 20.66
N LYS A 224 23.74 4.58 21.42
CA LYS A 224 24.25 5.89 20.97
C LYS A 224 23.32 6.80 20.16
N GLN A 225 22.46 7.53 20.85
CA GLN A 225 22.50 8.99 20.89
C GLN A 225 21.78 9.45 22.17
N ASN A 226 22.44 10.31 22.95
CA ASN A 226 21.88 10.88 24.17
C ASN A 226 20.63 11.70 23.81
N ILE A 227 19.44 11.12 23.96
CA ILE A 227 18.18 11.88 23.92
C ILE A 227 18.09 12.60 25.26
N LEU A 228 18.68 13.79 25.30
CA LEU A 228 18.53 14.69 26.43
C LEU A 228 17.12 15.32 26.31
N ASN A 229 16.20 14.93 27.20
CA ASN A 229 14.80 15.34 27.12
C ASN A 229 14.69 16.86 27.39
N ARG A 230 14.19 17.62 26.41
CA ARG A 230 14.12 19.10 26.47
C ARG A 230 13.37 19.63 27.71
N THR A 231 12.49 18.84 28.31
CA THR A 231 11.76 19.23 29.54
C THR A 231 12.56 19.05 30.81
N THR A 232 13.63 18.24 30.80
CA THR A 232 14.43 17.91 32.00
C THR A 232 15.79 18.61 32.02
N VAL A 233 16.17 19.31 30.95
CA VAL A 233 17.45 20.04 30.85
C VAL A 233 17.37 21.42 31.48
N THR A 234 18.48 21.84 32.08
CA THR A 234 18.68 23.21 32.53
C THR A 234 18.49 24.18 31.37
N LYS A 235 17.73 25.25 31.61
CA LYS A 235 17.44 26.29 30.62
C LYS A 235 18.41 27.44 30.75
N TYR A 236 18.93 27.88 29.62
CA TYR A 236 19.90 28.97 29.52
C TYR A 236 19.38 30.03 28.56
N SER A 237 19.77 31.29 28.81
CA SER A 237 19.43 32.38 27.89
C SER A 237 20.09 32.18 26.54
N TYR A 238 19.46 32.69 25.50
CA TYR A 238 20.02 32.62 24.15
C TYR A 238 21.44 33.22 24.06
N GLU A 239 21.69 34.32 24.77
CA GLU A 239 23.00 34.99 24.78
C GLU A 239 24.11 34.12 25.36
N LEU A 240 23.82 33.33 26.40
CA LEU A 240 24.79 32.40 26.98
C LEU A 240 25.08 31.26 25.99
N LEU A 241 24.06 30.77 25.28
CA LEU A 241 24.18 29.68 24.31
C LEU A 241 24.88 30.08 23.01
N LEU A 242 25.11 31.37 22.76
CA LEU A 242 25.92 31.84 21.64
C LEU A 242 27.43 31.81 21.88
N LYS A 243 27.85 31.60 23.13
CA LYS A 243 29.26 31.60 23.48
C LYS A 243 30.03 30.44 22.82
N PRO A 244 31.36 30.58 22.66
CA PRO A 244 32.24 29.47 22.29
C PRO A 244 32.06 28.24 23.20
N ALA A 245 32.31 27.04 22.67
CA ALA A 245 32.01 25.80 23.37
C ALA A 245 32.78 25.62 24.70
N ASP A 246 33.95 26.24 24.82
CA ASP A 246 34.81 26.31 26.00
C ASP A 246 34.29 27.25 27.10
N GLU A 247 33.33 28.12 26.79
CA GLU A 247 32.68 29.02 27.75
C GLU A 247 31.24 28.59 28.12
N LEU A 248 30.75 27.47 27.59
CA LEU A 248 29.43 26.94 27.91
C LEU A 248 29.45 26.16 29.24
N PRO A 249 28.34 26.14 29.99
CA PRO A 249 28.19 25.27 31.15
C PRO A 249 28.47 23.79 30.79
N GLU A 250 29.04 23.04 31.74
CA GLU A 250 29.46 21.64 31.52
C GLU A 250 28.33 20.70 31.10
N ASP A 251 27.08 21.03 31.44
CA ASP A 251 25.89 20.26 31.08
C ASP A 251 25.29 20.63 29.71
N VAL A 252 25.87 21.61 29.01
CA VAL A 252 25.41 22.04 27.69
C VAL A 252 26.16 21.31 26.59
N ASN A 253 25.43 20.57 25.75
CA ASN A 253 26.00 19.98 24.55
C ASN A 253 26.04 21.02 23.40
N PRO A 254 27.23 21.38 22.88
CA PRO A 254 27.36 22.34 21.77
C PRO A 254 26.65 21.91 20.50
N GLU A 255 26.45 20.61 20.28
CA GLU A 255 25.73 20.07 19.12
C GLU A 255 24.21 20.07 19.29
N LEU A 256 23.68 20.42 20.47
CA LEU A 256 22.25 20.40 20.79
C LEU A 256 21.80 21.65 21.58
N ARG A 257 22.46 22.80 21.41
CA ARG A 257 22.17 24.04 22.18
C ARG A 257 20.68 24.43 22.21
N GLU A 258 19.93 24.15 21.15
CA GLU A 258 18.51 24.49 21.02
C GLU A 258 17.61 23.84 22.08
N ILE A 259 18.03 22.73 22.68
CA ILE A 259 17.25 22.06 23.74
C ILE A 259 17.30 22.83 25.05
N HIS A 260 18.30 23.69 25.25
CA HIS A 260 18.46 24.49 26.46
C HIS A 260 17.67 25.80 26.42
N LEU A 261 17.03 26.14 25.29
CA LEU A 261 16.10 27.27 25.23
C LEU A 261 14.77 26.92 25.91
N ASN A 262 14.20 27.90 26.61
CA ASN A 262 12.79 27.84 27.04
C ASN A 262 11.85 27.97 25.83
N ASP A 263 10.57 27.72 26.02
CA ASP A 263 9.57 27.71 24.93
C ASP A 263 9.42 29.07 24.25
N GLU A 264 9.43 30.15 25.03
CA GLU A 264 9.27 31.52 24.53
C GLU A 264 10.46 31.94 23.67
N GLU A 265 11.69 31.78 24.17
CA GLU A 265 12.90 32.08 23.40
C GLU A 265 13.04 31.17 22.18
N PHE A 266 12.70 29.89 22.31
CA PHE A 266 12.71 28.97 21.17
C PHE A 266 11.74 29.45 20.08
N PHE A 267 10.51 29.79 20.44
CA PHE A 267 9.52 30.29 19.49
C PHE A 267 9.96 31.62 18.86
N GLN A 268 10.57 32.52 19.63
CA GLN A 268 11.09 33.78 19.11
C GLN A 268 12.20 33.59 18.07
N ARG A 269 13.09 32.60 18.25
CA ARG A 269 14.22 32.33 17.34
C ARG A 269 13.84 31.46 16.14
N PHE A 270 13.07 30.41 16.36
CA PHE A 270 12.74 29.42 15.33
C PHE A 270 11.39 29.70 14.66
N LYS A 271 10.57 30.63 15.18
CA LYS A 271 9.22 30.97 14.68
C LYS A 271 8.28 29.76 14.61
N MET A 272 8.53 28.76 15.44
CA MET A 272 7.77 27.52 15.57
C MET A 272 8.01 26.91 16.95
N THR A 273 7.13 26.00 17.35
CA THR A 273 7.30 25.20 18.56
C THR A 273 8.41 24.16 18.39
N TYR A 274 8.95 23.66 19.50
CA TYR A 274 9.96 22.61 19.44
C TYR A 274 9.41 21.31 18.83
N ALA A 275 8.14 20.98 19.06
CA ALA A 275 7.49 19.83 18.46
C ALA A 275 7.46 19.94 16.92
N GLU A 276 7.08 21.10 16.39
CA GLU A 276 7.09 21.40 14.95
C GLU A 276 8.51 21.45 14.36
N TYR A 277 9.52 21.78 15.17
CA TYR A 277 10.92 21.70 14.76
C TYR A 277 11.37 20.24 14.63
N THR A 278 11.05 19.40 15.62
CA THR A 278 11.45 17.98 15.63
C THR A 278 10.73 17.14 14.58
N SER A 279 9.53 17.54 14.14
CA SER A 279 8.81 16.85 13.06
C SER A 279 9.38 17.14 11.66
N LYS A 280 10.32 18.09 11.53
CA LYS A 280 10.98 18.38 10.25
C LYS A 280 12.12 17.40 9.98
N PRO A 281 12.45 17.10 8.70
CA PRO A 281 13.61 16.29 8.35
C PRO A 281 14.92 16.85 8.94
N VAL A 282 15.86 15.97 9.29
CA VAL A 282 17.14 16.31 9.96
C VAL A 282 17.94 17.41 9.22
N TRP A 283 17.95 17.39 7.89
CA TRP A 283 18.64 18.42 7.11
C TRP A 283 18.05 19.82 7.33
N ARG A 284 16.72 19.90 7.46
CA ARG A 284 16.00 21.15 7.69
C ARG A 284 16.19 21.67 9.12
N GLN A 285 16.24 20.76 10.09
CA GLN A 285 16.60 21.10 11.47
C GLN A 285 17.99 21.75 11.54
N LYS A 286 19.00 21.14 10.90
CA LYS A 286 20.37 21.69 10.82
C LYS A 286 20.43 23.06 10.15
N GLU A 287 19.66 23.27 9.09
CA GLU A 287 19.57 24.56 8.39
C GLU A 287 18.98 25.66 9.31
N LEU A 288 17.85 25.37 9.97
CA LEU A 288 17.20 26.29 10.91
C LEU A 288 18.11 26.62 12.10
N LYS A 289 18.84 25.62 12.60
CA LYS A 289 19.83 25.81 13.68
C LYS A 289 20.98 26.72 13.28
N LYS A 290 21.48 26.60 12.04
CA LYS A 290 22.48 27.54 11.47
C LYS A 290 21.91 28.95 11.37
N MET A 291 20.67 29.11 10.91
CA MET A 291 20.00 30.42 10.86
C MET A 291 19.84 31.04 12.26
N ALA A 292 19.59 30.22 13.28
CA ALA A 292 19.50 30.64 14.68
C ALA A 292 20.87 30.90 15.35
N LYS A 293 22.00 30.67 14.65
CA LYS A 293 23.38 30.77 15.14
C LYS A 293 23.69 29.85 16.34
N LEU A 294 23.02 28.72 16.43
CA LEU A 294 23.19 27.73 17.50
C LEU A 294 24.00 26.50 17.06
N PHE A 295 24.62 26.57 15.87
CA PHE A 295 25.45 25.51 15.30
C PHE A 295 26.89 25.58 15.83
#